data_AF-K9GV86-F1
#
_entry.id   AF-K9GV86-F1
#
_cell.length_a   1.000
_cell.length_b   1.000
_cell.length_c   1.000
_cell.angle_alpha   90.00
_cell.angle_beta   90.00
_cell.angle_gamma   90.00
#
_symmetry.space_group_name_H-M   'P 1'
#
loop_
_entity.id
_entity.type
_entity.pdbx_description
1 polymer ?
#
loop_
_entity_poly.entity_id
_entity_poly.type
_entity_poly.pdbx_seq_one_letter_code
_entity_poly.pdbx_strand_id
1 'polypeptide(L)' 'MNTLSSWIVGILMVVMGLLGLLFTSRAEDTDAAIMGIIMFGFAVFFVFRLIVNGGRDD' A
#
# COMPACT_ATOMS: atom_id res chain seq x y z
N MET A 1 5.47 13.87 12.49
CA MET A 1 6.38 13.36 11.44
C MET A 1 6.78 14.54 10.57
N ASN A 2 8.04 14.64 10.13
CA ASN A 2 8.41 15.68 9.16
C ASN A 2 7.66 15.40 7.83
N THR A 3 7.15 16.41 7.14
CA THR A 3 6.37 16.27 5.88
C THR A 3 7.11 15.37 4.88
N LEU A 4 8.42 15.53 4.77
CA LEU A 4 9.29 14.73 3.89
C LEU A 4 9.28 13.22 4.25
N SER A 5 9.15 12.87 5.53
CA SER A 5 9.01 11.48 5.99
C SER A 5 7.64 10.89 5.63
N SER A 6 6.57 11.67 5.71
CA SER A 6 5.22 11.22 5.30
C SER A 6 5.15 10.92 3.80
N TRP A 7 5.78 11.76 2.97
CA TRP A 7 5.87 11.53 1.52
C TRP A 7 6.64 10.25 1.16
N ILE A 8 7.79 10.02 1.79
CA ILE A 8 8.59 8.80 1.56
C ILE A 8 7.79 7.54 1.93
N VAL A 9 7.13 7.56 3.10
CA VAL A 9 6.31 6.44 3.57
C VAL A 9 5.12 6.20 2.62
N GLY A 10 4.48 7.27 2.12
CA GLY A 10 3.40 7.15 1.13
C GLY A 10 3.85 6.50 -0.17
N ILE A 11 4.99 6.94 -0.73
CA ILE A 11 5.55 6.37 -1.97
C ILE A 11 5.90 4.89 -1.78
N LEU A 12 6.56 4.53 -0.68
CA LEU A 12 6.91 3.15 -0.39
C LEU A 12 5.68 2.24 -0.33
N MET A 13 4.58 2.74 0.25
CA MET A 13 3.34 1.98 0.35
C MET A 13 2.62 1.84 -0.99
N VAL A 14 2.67 2.85 -1.86
CA VAL A 14 2.20 2.74 -3.25
C VAL A 14 3.00 1.69 -4.02
N VAL A 15 4.33 1.69 -3.90
CA VAL A 15 5.20 0.67 -4.52
C VAL A 15 4.86 -0.72 -4.00
N MET A 16 4.67 -0.89 -2.69
CA MET A 16 4.22 -2.17 -2.12
C MET A 16 2.86 -2.62 -2.67
N GLY A 17 1.90 -1.71 -2.82
CA GLY A 17 0.60 -2.02 -3.40
C GLY A 17 0.70 -2.51 -4.85
N LEU A 18 1.51 -1.82 -5.67
CA LEU A 18 1.76 -2.22 -7.05
C LEU A 18 2.46 -3.58 -7.15
N LEU A 19 3.42 -3.85 -6.25
CA LEU A 19 4.07 -5.16 -6.18
C LEU A 19 3.09 -6.26 -5.76
N GLY A 20 2.19 -5.99 -4.81
CA GLY A 20 1.12 -6.92 -4.43
C GLY A 20 0.18 -7.26 -5.59
N LEU A 21 -0.20 -6.25 -6.39
CA LEU A 21 -0.98 -6.47 -7.63
C LEU A 21 -0.20 -7.26 -8.66
N LEU A 22 1.08 -6.95 -8.87
CA LEU A 22 1.93 -7.68 -9.80
C LEU A 22 2.06 -9.15 -9.38
N PHE A 23 2.25 -9.40 -8.09
CA PHE A 23 2.33 -10.76 -7.54
C PHE A 23 1.02 -11.51 -7.72
N THR A 24 -0.11 -10.85 -7.44
CA THR A 24 -1.46 -11.39 -7.70
C THR A 24 -1.65 -11.72 -9.17
N SER A 25 -1.21 -10.84 -10.08
CA SER A 25 -1.39 -11.01 -11.53
C SER A 25 -0.57 -12.17 -12.12
N ARG A 26 0.52 -12.54 -11.43
CA ARG A 26 1.40 -13.65 -11.81
C ARG A 26 1.18 -14.89 -10.95
N ALA A 27 0.21 -14.87 -10.05
CA ALA A 27 -0.07 -16.01 -9.18
C ALA A 27 -0.68 -17.14 -10.02
N GLU A 28 0.04 -18.25 -10.10
CA GLU A 28 -0.47 -19.50 -10.68
C GLU A 28 -1.38 -20.22 -9.67
N ASP A 29 -1.04 -20.13 -8.39
CA ASP A 29 -1.78 -20.73 -7.29
C ASP A 29 -2.78 -19.75 -6.64
N THR A 30 -3.93 -20.28 -6.24
CA THR A 30 -5.00 -19.49 -5.59
C THR A 30 -4.53 -18.86 -4.28
N ASP A 31 -3.65 -19.55 -3.53
CA ASP A 31 -3.10 -19.05 -2.26
C ASP A 31 -2.20 -17.83 -2.47
N ALA A 32 -1.39 -17.83 -3.53
CA ALA A 32 -0.53 -16.72 -3.89
C ALA A 32 -1.35 -15.50 -4.35
N ALA A 33 -2.46 -15.73 -5.06
CA ALA A 33 -3.38 -14.67 -5.48
C ALA A 33 -4.06 -13.99 -4.28
N ILE A 34 -4.53 -14.78 -3.31
CA ILE A 34 -5.15 -14.27 -2.08
C ILE A 34 -4.14 -13.43 -1.29
N MET A 35 -2.90 -13.92 -1.15
CA MET A 35 -1.84 -13.20 -0.43
C MET A 35 -1.54 -11.84 -1.08
N GLY A 36 -1.39 -11.80 -2.42
CA GLY A 36 -1.16 -10.55 -3.15
C GLY A 36 -2.32 -9.55 -3.02
N ILE A 37 -3.58 -10.02 -3.03
CA ILE A 37 -4.76 -9.18 -2.78
C ILE A 37 -4.76 -8.62 -1.36
N ILE A 38 -4.39 -9.41 -0.36
CA ILE A 38 -4.30 -8.95 1.04
C ILE A 38 -3.22 -7.87 1.16
N MET A 39 -2.04 -8.08 0.57
CA MET A 39 -0.96 -7.07 0.57
C MET A 39 -1.39 -5.78 -0.11
N PHE A 40 -2.06 -5.87 -1.27
CA PHE A 40 -2.59 -4.72 -1.96
C PHE A 40 -3.65 -3.98 -1.13
N GLY A 41 -4.61 -4.71 -0.56
CA GLY A 41 -5.65 -4.13 0.30
C GLY A 41 -5.06 -3.42 1.51
N PHE A 42 -4.05 -4.00 2.15
CA PHE A 42 -3.33 -3.37 3.26
C PHE A 42 -2.62 -2.08 2.83
N ALA A 43 -1.92 -2.09 1.69
CA ALA A 43 -1.24 -0.91 1.16
C ALA A 43 -2.23 0.23 0.89
N VAL A 44 -3.36 -0.07 0.24
CA VAL A 44 -4.43 0.92 -0.02
C VAL A 44 -5.00 1.47 1.28
N PHE A 45 -5.33 0.61 2.23
CA PHE A 45 -5.86 1.04 3.53
C PHE A 45 -4.87 1.92 4.30
N PHE A 46 -3.59 1.55 4.29
CA PHE A 46 -2.54 2.32 4.95
C PHE A 46 -2.36 3.70 4.31
N VAL A 47 -2.29 3.77 2.97
CA VAL A 47 -2.19 5.05 2.24
C VAL A 47 -3.41 5.94 2.53
N PHE A 48 -4.62 5.37 2.51
CA PHE A 48 -5.83 6.10 2.86
C PHE A 48 -5.74 6.68 4.28
N ARG A 49 -5.32 5.88 5.27
CA ARG A 49 -5.14 6.35 6.65
C ARG A 49 -4.04 7.40 6.78
N LEU A 50 -2.98 7.31 5.99
CA LEU A 50 -1.90 8.31 5.96
C LEU A 50 -2.42 9.65 5.42
N ILE A 51 -3.27 9.63 4.38
CA ILE A 51 -3.89 10.84 3.83
C ILE A 51 -4.87 11.45 4.85
N VAL A 52 -5.75 10.65 5.44
CA VAL A 52 -6.77 11.12 6.39
C VAL A 52 -6.16 11.71 7.66
N ASN A 53 -5.11 11.08 8.18
CA ASN A 53 -4.44 11.59 9.38
C ASN A 53 -3.39 12.65 9.07
N GLY A 54 -2.79 12.62 7.87
CA GLY A 54 -1.82 13.62 7.43
C GLY A 54 -2.45 14.95 7.05
N GLY A 55 -3.64 14.95 6.46
CA GLY A 55 -4.38 16.18 6.13
C GLY A 55 -5.19 16.78 7.29
N ARG A 56 -4.99 16.29 8.51
CA ARG A 56 -5.65 16.79 9.74
C ARG A 56 -4.74 17.74 10.55
N ASP A 57 -3.47 17.84 10.17
CA ASP A 57 -2.46 18.70 10.79
C ASP A 57 -2.20 20.00 9.98
N ASP A 58 -3.02 20.28 8.95
CA ASP A 58 -3.01 21.50 8.14
C ASP A 58 -4.21 22.42 8.51
#